data_AF-A0A2T5J8V3-F1
#
_entry.id   AF-A0A2T5J8V3-F1
#
_cell.length_a   1.000
_cell.length_b   1.000
_cell.length_c   1.000
_cell.angle_alpha   90.00
_cell.angle_beta   90.00
_cell.angle_gamma   90.00
#
_symmetry.space_group_name_H-M   'P 1'
#
loop_
_entity.id
_entity.type
_entity.pdbx_description
1 polymer ?
#
loop_
_entity_poly.entity_id
_entity_poly.type
_entity_poly.pdbx_seq_one_letter_code
_entity_poly.pdbx_strand_id
1 'polypeptide(L)'
;MKIYHFMSRLRFTDRKYAFKLMLTAFIGTHIPLIGLIVYLLADTGDTMSRSTCLLLILGLTLAGTAVTLWVLYGLVRPLKMAQRSLSKFLQHNTMPHLPEGYQDEIGILMRHINFIAAHMHTPDFETQQKIRANTAQIELLVNVINQKNTSPELAVYINDLQVSVNNQLEFTNGPVVKNA
;
A
#
# COMPACT_ATOMS: atom_id res chain seq x y z
N MET A 1 -1.62 -7.47 -12.41
CA MET A 1 -0.33 -6.78 -12.51
C MET A 1 0.08 -6.50 -13.95
N LYS A 2 0.11 -7.47 -14.88
CA LYS A 2 0.52 -7.22 -16.28
C LYS A 2 -0.19 -6.05 -17.00
N ILE A 3 -1.52 -5.97 -16.92
CA ILE A 3 -2.32 -4.90 -17.55
C ILE A 3 -2.05 -3.53 -16.90
N TYR A 4 -2.03 -3.49 -15.56
CA TYR A 4 -1.72 -2.27 -14.81
C TYR A 4 -0.29 -1.77 -15.08
N HIS A 5 0.67 -2.68 -15.20
CA HIS A 5 2.06 -2.35 -15.53
C HIS A 5 2.23 -1.83 -16.96
N PHE A 6 1.46 -2.37 -17.91
CA PHE A 6 1.44 -1.87 -19.29
C PHE A 6 0.85 -0.46 -19.37
N MET A 7 -0.24 -0.20 -18.63
CA MET A 7 -0.85 1.13 -18.57
C MET A 7 -0.05 2.13 -17.75
N SER A 8 0.75 1.69 -16.76
CA SER A 8 1.65 2.56 -16.01
C SER A 8 2.91 2.96 -16.80
N ARG A 9 3.08 2.46 -18.03
CA ARG A 9 4.21 2.79 -18.92
C ARG A 9 3.89 3.93 -19.89
N LEU A 10 2.62 4.32 -20.03
CA LEU A 10 2.22 5.46 -20.85
C LEU A 10 2.54 6.77 -20.10
N ARG A 11 3.67 7.41 -20.49
CA ARG A 11 4.24 8.63 -19.88
C ARG A 11 3.28 9.81 -19.68
N PHE A 12 2.13 9.80 -20.34
CA PHE A 12 1.12 10.85 -20.24
C PHE A 12 0.19 10.69 -19.03
N THR A 13 0.21 9.56 -18.33
CA THR A 13 -0.73 9.30 -17.21
C THR A 13 -0.07 8.73 -15.96
N ASP A 14 1.23 8.90 -15.81
CA ASP A 14 2.01 8.30 -14.72
C ASP A 14 1.59 8.78 -13.32
N ARG A 15 0.95 9.95 -13.21
CA ARG A 15 0.65 10.60 -11.93
C ARG A 15 -0.83 10.59 -11.51
N LYS A 16 -1.77 10.55 -12.45
CA LYS A 16 -3.21 10.71 -12.17
C LYS A 16 -3.97 9.43 -12.50
N TYR A 17 -4.26 8.61 -11.49
CA TYR A 17 -4.96 7.34 -11.68
C TYR A 17 -6.42 7.57 -12.11
N ALA A 18 -7.10 8.56 -11.52
CA ALA A 18 -8.44 8.96 -11.93
C ALA A 18 -8.53 9.34 -13.43
N PHE A 19 -7.49 9.98 -13.97
CA PHE A 19 -7.44 10.32 -15.39
C PHE A 19 -7.38 9.07 -16.30
N LYS A 20 -6.68 8.00 -15.89
CA LYS A 20 -6.66 6.72 -16.63
C LYS A 20 -8.07 6.15 -16.75
N LEU A 21 -8.81 6.15 -15.64
CA LEU A 21 -10.19 5.65 -15.59
C LEU A 21 -11.10 6.48 -16.51
N MET A 22 -11.03 7.80 -16.38
CA MET A 22 -11.88 8.73 -17.13
C MET A 22 -11.59 8.68 -18.63
N LEU A 23 -10.32 8.65 -19.03
CA LEU A 23 -9.92 8.52 -20.44
C LEU A 23 -10.37 7.19 -21.03
N THR A 24 -10.23 6.09 -20.27
CA THR A 24 -10.69 4.77 -20.71
C THR A 24 -12.20 4.75 -20.93
N ALA A 25 -12.97 5.27 -19.96
CA ALA A 25 -14.42 5.37 -20.08
C ALA A 25 -14.83 6.27 -21.26
N PHE A 26 -14.15 7.40 -21.43
CA PHE A 26 -14.37 8.33 -22.54
C PHE A 26 -14.14 7.64 -23.89
N ILE A 27 -12.98 7.04 -24.12
CA ILE A 27 -12.71 6.33 -25.38
C ILE A 27 -13.74 5.22 -25.61
N GLY A 28 -14.03 4.46 -24.57
CA GLY A 28 -15.01 3.36 -24.60
C GLY A 28 -16.39 3.75 -25.11
N THR A 29 -16.92 4.88 -24.64
CA THR A 29 -18.26 5.37 -25.03
C THR A 29 -18.29 5.97 -26.42
N HIS A 30 -17.14 6.40 -26.96
CA HIS A 30 -17.05 7.00 -28.29
C HIS A 30 -16.84 5.97 -29.40
N ILE A 31 -16.38 4.75 -29.09
CA ILE A 31 -16.20 3.67 -30.08
C ILE A 31 -17.46 3.44 -30.95
N PRO A 32 -18.68 3.34 -30.38
CA PRO A 32 -19.88 3.08 -31.20
C PRO A 32 -20.23 4.25 -32.10
N LEU A 33 -20.13 5.48 -31.59
CA LEU A 33 -20.42 6.69 -32.33
C LEU A 33 -19.41 6.91 -33.46
N ILE A 34 -18.12 6.73 -33.19
CA ILE A 34 -17.06 6.82 -34.21
C ILE A 34 -17.23 5.72 -35.25
N GLY A 35 -17.51 4.49 -34.81
CA GLY A 35 -17.77 3.37 -35.72
C GLY A 35 -18.95 3.63 -36.65
N LEU A 36 -20.02 4.26 -36.14
CA LEU A 36 -21.15 4.67 -36.95
C LEU A 36 -20.79 5.77 -37.96
N ILE A 37 -20.03 6.80 -37.55
CA ILE A 37 -19.59 7.86 -38.46
C ILE A 37 -18.74 7.28 -39.59
N VAL A 38 -17.78 6.41 -39.27
CA VAL A 38 -16.93 5.75 -40.27
C VAL A 38 -17.77 4.88 -41.21
N TYR A 39 -18.73 4.13 -40.67
CA TYR A 39 -19.64 3.31 -41.47
C TYR A 39 -20.47 4.15 -42.44
N LEU A 40 -20.99 5.30 -42.00
CA LEU A 40 -21.75 6.24 -42.84
C LEU A 40 -20.89 6.91 -43.92
N LEU A 41 -19.63 7.27 -43.60
CA LEU A 41 -18.73 7.90 -44.56
C LEU A 41 -18.19 6.93 -45.62
N ALA A 42 -18.08 5.64 -45.28
CA ALA A 42 -17.63 4.60 -46.20
C ALA A 42 -18.76 4.12 -47.14
N ASP A 43 -20.02 4.44 -46.83
CA ASP A 43 -21.16 4.07 -47.64
C ASP A 43 -21.33 5.03 -48.82
N THR A 44 -20.77 4.65 -49.97
CA THR A 44 -20.88 5.40 -51.23
C THR A 44 -22.08 5.01 -52.10
N GLY A 45 -22.93 4.08 -51.68
CA GLY A 45 -24.07 3.63 -52.49
C GLY A 45 -25.29 3.26 -51.65
N ASP A 46 -26.47 3.73 -52.05
CA ASP A 46 -27.78 3.73 -51.36
C ASP A 46 -28.38 2.32 -51.05
N THR A 47 -27.54 1.38 -50.65
CA THR A 47 -27.81 -0.05 -50.45
C THR A 47 -27.81 -0.44 -48.97
N MET A 48 -27.89 0.54 -48.06
CA MET A 48 -27.82 0.28 -46.63
C MET A 48 -29.14 -0.16 -46.03
N SER A 49 -29.18 -1.43 -45.64
CA SER A 49 -30.28 -1.97 -44.83
C SER A 49 -30.20 -1.45 -43.40
N ARG A 50 -31.33 -0.92 -42.90
CA ARG A 50 -31.50 -0.46 -41.51
C ARG A 50 -31.12 -1.53 -40.48
N SER A 51 -31.35 -2.81 -40.80
CA SER A 51 -31.02 -3.92 -39.91
C SER A 51 -29.51 -4.12 -39.75
N THR A 52 -28.73 -3.96 -40.81
CA THR A 52 -27.27 -4.06 -40.78
C THR A 52 -26.66 -2.96 -39.90
N CYS A 53 -27.15 -1.73 -40.06
CA CYS A 53 -26.70 -0.59 -39.25
C CYS A 53 -26.98 -0.80 -37.75
N LEU A 54 -28.17 -1.31 -37.41
CA LEU A 54 -28.55 -1.62 -36.03
C LEU A 54 -27.64 -2.70 -35.41
N LEU A 55 -27.44 -3.82 -36.12
CA LEU A 55 -26.57 -4.90 -35.67
C LEU A 55 -25.12 -4.44 -35.49
N LEU A 56 -24.63 -3.59 -36.40
CA LEU A 56 -23.28 -3.02 -36.32
C LEU A 56 -23.11 -2.12 -35.10
N ILE A 57 -24.02 -1.17 -34.87
CA ILE A 57 -23.99 -0.29 -33.68
C ILE A 57 -24.05 -1.11 -32.39
N LEU A 58 -24.94 -2.11 -32.33
CA LEU A 58 -25.07 -2.99 -31.17
C LEU A 58 -23.78 -3.77 -30.92
N GLY A 59 -23.18 -4.33 -31.97
CA GLY A 59 -21.89 -5.03 -31.91
C GLY A 59 -20.74 -4.14 -31.42
N LEU A 60 -20.62 -2.93 -31.99
CA LEU A 60 -19.63 -1.94 -31.56
C LEU A 60 -19.82 -1.51 -30.10
N THR A 61 -21.08 -1.36 -29.66
CA THR A 61 -21.40 -1.00 -28.28
C THR A 61 -21.02 -2.10 -27.30
N LEU A 62 -21.35 -3.35 -27.61
CA LEU A 62 -20.97 -4.49 -26.79
C LEU A 62 -19.45 -4.65 -26.74
N ALA A 63 -18.76 -4.55 -27.88
CA ALA A 63 -17.32 -4.66 -27.97
C ALA A 63 -16.62 -3.53 -27.20
N GLY A 64 -17.02 -2.27 -27.42
CA GLY A 64 -16.47 -1.11 -26.72
C GLY A 64 -16.68 -1.21 -25.20
N THR A 65 -17.87 -1.63 -24.78
CA THR A 65 -18.21 -1.83 -23.36
C THR A 65 -17.35 -2.95 -22.74
N ALA A 66 -17.22 -4.09 -23.42
CA ALA A 66 -16.43 -5.22 -22.93
C ALA A 66 -14.95 -4.85 -22.73
N VAL A 67 -14.36 -4.16 -23.72
CA VAL A 67 -12.97 -3.66 -23.63
C VAL A 67 -12.83 -2.67 -22.47
N THR A 68 -13.75 -1.71 -22.37
CA THR A 68 -13.72 -0.68 -21.31
C THR A 68 -13.81 -1.30 -19.92
N LEU A 69 -14.74 -2.23 -19.72
CA LEU A 69 -14.90 -2.97 -18.46
C LEU A 69 -13.64 -3.78 -18.12
N TRP A 70 -13.05 -4.44 -19.11
CA TRP A 70 -11.83 -5.22 -18.91
C TRP A 70 -10.65 -4.35 -18.43
N VAL A 71 -10.48 -3.17 -19.03
CA VAL A 71 -9.43 -2.23 -18.64
C VAL A 71 -9.71 -1.64 -17.25
N LEU A 72 -10.95 -1.20 -16.98
CA LEU A 72 -11.36 -0.68 -15.68
C LEU A 72 -11.14 -1.72 -14.57
N TYR A 73 -11.49 -2.99 -14.83
CA TYR A 73 -11.24 -4.09 -13.90
C TYR A 73 -9.74 -4.25 -13.60
N GLY A 74 -8.89 -4.14 -14.62
CA GLY A 74 -7.44 -4.16 -14.47
C GLY A 74 -6.90 -3.00 -13.62
N LEU A 75 -7.45 -1.81 -13.78
CA LEU A 75 -7.10 -0.60 -13.03
C LEU A 75 -7.51 -0.70 -11.55
N VAL A 76 -8.70 -1.23 -11.25
CA VAL A 76 -9.21 -1.37 -9.87
C VAL A 76 -8.49 -2.46 -9.07
N ARG A 77 -7.83 -3.41 -9.73
CA ARG A 77 -7.13 -4.53 -9.10
C ARG A 77 -6.08 -4.14 -8.04
N PRO A 78 -5.15 -3.19 -8.27
CA PRO A 78 -4.19 -2.75 -7.25
C PRO A 78 -4.86 -2.16 -5.99
N LEU A 79 -5.98 -1.44 -6.14
CA LEU A 79 -6.72 -0.92 -4.98
C LEU A 79 -7.24 -2.06 -4.09
N LYS A 80 -7.80 -3.11 -4.69
CA LYS A 80 -8.24 -4.31 -3.94
C LYS A 80 -7.07 -5.03 -3.26
N MET A 81 -5.88 -5.02 -3.86
CA MET A 81 -4.68 -5.60 -3.26
C MET A 81 -4.20 -4.78 -2.05
N ALA A 82 -4.19 -3.45 -2.17
CA ALA A 82 -3.87 -2.53 -1.07
C ALA A 82 -4.80 -2.76 0.12
N GLN A 83 -6.12 -2.76 -0.13
CA GLN A 83 -7.13 -3.03 0.89
C GLN A 83 -6.90 -4.38 1.59
N ARG A 84 -6.73 -5.47 0.84
CA ARG A 84 -6.52 -6.81 1.41
C ARG A 84 -5.25 -6.89 2.26
N SER A 85 -4.17 -6.23 1.81
CA SER A 85 -2.89 -6.24 2.54
C SER A 85 -3.02 -5.46 3.84
N LEU A 86 -3.70 -4.32 3.82
CA LEU A 86 -4.00 -3.54 5.03
C LEU A 86 -4.90 -4.33 6.00
N SER A 87 -5.96 -4.97 5.52
CA SER A 87 -6.82 -5.80 6.37
C SER A 87 -6.06 -6.96 7.03
N LYS A 88 -5.14 -7.59 6.30
CA LYS A 88 -4.28 -8.65 6.86
C LYS A 88 -3.34 -8.11 7.93
N PHE A 89 -2.71 -6.95 7.68
CA PHE A 89 -1.89 -6.28 8.69
C PHE A 89 -2.68 -5.97 9.96
N LEU A 90 -3.87 -5.39 9.84
CA LEU A 90 -4.70 -5.04 11.00
C LEU A 90 -5.20 -6.26 11.79
N GLN A 91 -5.47 -7.39 11.13
CA GLN A 91 -6.03 -8.59 11.80
C GLN A 91 -4.96 -9.55 12.32
N HIS A 92 -3.84 -9.70 11.61
CA HIS A 92 -2.85 -10.75 11.86
C HIS A 92 -1.45 -10.19 12.15
N ASN A 93 -1.31 -8.86 12.23
CA ASN A 93 -0.03 -8.15 12.41
C ASN A 93 1.04 -8.52 11.37
N THR A 94 0.62 -9.04 10.20
CA THR A 94 1.50 -9.42 9.10
C THR A 94 1.91 -8.21 8.31
N MET A 95 3.21 -7.96 8.19
CA MET A 95 3.76 -6.84 7.43
C MET A 95 3.21 -6.83 5.98
N PRO A 96 2.68 -5.70 5.47
CA PRO A 96 2.25 -5.60 4.09
C PRO A 96 3.47 -5.51 3.17
N HIS A 97 3.48 -6.30 2.09
CA HIS A 97 4.49 -6.23 1.03
C HIS A 97 3.82 -5.71 -0.25
N LEU A 98 3.46 -4.43 -0.26
CA LEU A 98 2.87 -3.79 -1.43
C LEU A 98 3.97 -3.28 -2.38
N PRO A 99 3.75 -3.31 -3.71
CA PRO A 99 4.74 -2.81 -4.67
C PRO A 99 4.93 -1.29 -4.56
N GLU A 100 6.19 -0.83 -4.57
CA GLU A 100 6.51 0.60 -4.38
C GLU A 100 6.90 1.35 -5.66
N GLY A 101 7.02 0.63 -6.79
CA GLY A 101 7.48 1.17 -8.07
C GLY A 101 6.46 2.02 -8.83
N TYR A 102 5.24 2.19 -8.32
CA TYR A 102 4.18 2.94 -8.99
C TYR A 102 4.16 4.40 -8.48
N GLN A 103 4.07 5.35 -9.41
CA GLN A 103 4.07 6.79 -9.10
C GLN A 103 2.68 7.44 -9.13
N ASP A 104 1.64 6.67 -9.45
CA ASP A 104 0.26 7.17 -9.44
C ASP A 104 -0.33 7.17 -8.03
N GLU A 105 -1.49 7.80 -7.86
CA GLU A 105 -2.22 7.93 -6.59
C GLU A 105 -2.35 6.60 -5.83
N ILE A 106 -2.56 5.48 -6.54
CA ILE A 106 -2.67 4.15 -5.94
C ILE A 106 -1.29 3.63 -5.50
N GLY A 107 -0.25 3.88 -6.29
CA GLY A 107 1.15 3.63 -5.91
C GLY A 107 1.58 4.38 -4.65
N ILE A 108 1.23 5.66 -4.56
CA ILE A 108 1.48 6.51 -3.39
C ILE A 108 0.74 5.95 -2.17
N LEU A 109 -0.54 5.60 -2.33
CA LEU A 109 -1.33 4.97 -1.27
C LEU A 109 -0.69 3.66 -0.76
N MET A 110 -0.23 2.81 -1.67
CA MET A 110 0.44 1.56 -1.31
C MET A 110 1.73 1.80 -0.51
N ARG A 111 2.54 2.80 -0.91
CA ARG A 111 3.74 3.19 -0.17
C ARG A 111 3.41 3.74 1.22
N HIS A 112 2.36 4.55 1.34
CA HIS A 112 1.91 5.04 2.65
C HIS A 112 1.45 3.90 3.56
N ILE A 113 0.76 2.89 3.03
CA ILE A 113 0.37 1.72 3.81
C ILE A 113 1.60 0.97 4.33
N ASN A 114 2.61 0.72 3.48
CA ASN A 114 3.86 0.10 3.91
C ASN A 114 4.56 0.93 5.00
N PHE A 115 4.63 2.25 4.81
CA PHE A 115 5.26 3.17 5.77
C PHE A 115 4.56 3.15 7.13
N ILE A 116 3.23 3.29 7.15
CA ILE A 116 2.43 3.28 8.38
C ILE A 116 2.56 1.93 9.08
N ALA A 117 2.51 0.82 8.34
CA ALA A 117 2.68 -0.51 8.92
C ALA A 117 4.06 -0.67 9.56
N ALA A 118 5.11 -0.14 8.92
CA ALA A 118 6.47 -0.18 9.48
C ALA A 118 6.56 0.63 10.77
N HIS A 119 5.96 1.83 10.78
CA HIS A 119 5.96 2.73 11.93
C HIS A 119 5.13 2.21 13.11
N MET A 120 4.00 1.54 12.85
CA MET A 120 3.19 0.92 13.89
C MET A 120 3.83 -0.35 14.47
N HIS A 121 4.68 -1.04 13.71
CA HIS A 121 5.39 -2.22 14.19
C HIS A 121 6.61 -1.87 15.05
N THR A 122 7.17 -0.68 14.88
CA THR A 122 8.19 -0.15 15.80
C THR A 122 7.55 0.36 17.10
N PRO A 123 8.08 0.02 18.29
CA PRO A 123 7.57 0.58 19.54
C PRO A 123 7.66 2.10 19.48
N ASP A 124 6.53 2.77 19.74
CA ASP A 124 6.40 4.22 19.66
C ASP A 124 7.50 4.94 20.48
N PHE A 125 8.00 6.07 19.97
CA PHE A 125 9.10 6.82 20.57
C PHE A 125 8.78 7.23 22.02
N GLU A 126 7.53 7.60 22.30
CA GLU A 126 7.08 7.96 23.64
C GLU A 126 7.13 6.76 24.60
N THR A 127 6.76 5.57 24.10
CA THR A 127 6.81 4.32 24.87
C THR A 127 8.26 3.94 25.16
N GLN A 128 9.17 4.07 24.19
CA GLN A 128 10.60 3.83 24.41
C GLN A 128 11.20 4.82 25.41
N GLN A 129 10.83 6.10 25.32
CA GLN A 129 11.31 7.13 26.24
C GLN A 129 10.84 6.86 27.68
N LYS A 130 9.56 6.48 27.86
CA LYS A 130 9.01 6.08 29.16
C LYS A 130 9.71 4.85 29.73
N ILE A 131 9.98 3.83 28.91
CA ILE A 131 10.73 2.66 29.34
C ILE A 131 12.13 3.08 29.78
N ARG A 132 12.88 3.84 28.97
CA ARG A 132 14.23 4.32 29.33
C ARG A 132 14.26 5.12 30.62
N ALA A 133 13.30 6.03 30.82
CA ALA A 133 13.21 6.84 32.02
C ALA A 133 12.97 5.97 33.27
N ASN A 134 12.04 5.01 33.19
CA ASN A 134 11.77 4.08 34.28
C ASN A 134 12.97 3.17 34.56
N THR A 135 13.62 2.64 33.52
CA THR A 135 14.79 1.77 33.66
C THR A 135 15.97 2.51 34.32
N ALA A 136 16.21 3.78 33.98
CA ALA A 136 17.22 4.62 34.63
C ALA A 136 16.92 4.88 36.12
N GLN A 137 15.64 5.08 36.49
CA GLN A 137 15.24 5.23 37.90
C GLN A 137 15.47 3.94 38.70
N ILE A 138 15.15 2.79 38.11
CA ILE A 138 15.37 1.47 38.73
C ILE A 138 16.87 1.25 38.94
N GLU A 139 17.71 1.55 37.96
CA GLU A 139 19.18 1.43 38.08
C GLU A 139 19.73 2.31 39.22
N LEU A 140 19.21 3.54 39.36
CA LEU A 140 19.59 4.44 40.45
C LEU A 140 19.21 3.86 41.82
N LEU A 141 17.99 3.32 41.96
CA LEU A 141 17.53 2.67 43.19
C LEU A 141 18.37 1.42 43.51
N VAL A 142 18.68 0.60 42.51
CA VAL A 142 19.54 -0.57 42.65
C VAL A 142 20.93 -0.18 43.15
N ASN A 143 21.53 0.88 42.59
CA ASN A 143 22.83 1.39 43.03
C ASN A 143 22.78 1.92 44.48
N VAL A 144 21.72 2.61 44.86
CA VAL A 144 21.52 3.09 46.25
C VAL A 144 21.37 1.94 47.23
N ILE A 145 20.63 0.88 46.85
CA ILE A 145 20.49 -0.32 47.68
C ILE A 145 21.84 -1.03 47.79
N ASN A 146 22.57 -1.18 46.68
CA ASN A 146 23.88 -1.84 46.66
C ASN A 146 24.93 -1.12 47.54
N GLN A 147 24.88 0.22 47.61
CA GLN A 147 25.75 0.99 48.51
C GLN A 147 25.41 0.85 49.99
N LYS A 148 24.14 0.58 50.34
CA LYS A 148 23.66 0.56 51.73
C LYS A 148 23.57 -0.83 52.35
N ASN A 149 23.70 -1.90 51.58
CA ASN A 149 23.30 -3.23 52.02
C ASN A 149 24.46 -4.23 52.00
N THR A 150 24.68 -4.91 53.13
CA THR A 150 25.76 -5.91 53.33
C THR A 150 25.22 -7.35 53.38
N SER A 151 23.92 -7.55 53.12
CA SER A 151 23.29 -8.87 53.20
C SER A 151 23.51 -9.70 51.91
N PRO A 152 24.07 -10.92 52.00
CA PRO A 152 24.34 -11.76 50.83
C PRO A 152 23.08 -12.23 50.09
N GLU A 153 21.91 -12.31 50.74
CA GLU A 153 20.65 -12.66 50.07
C GLU A 153 20.15 -11.53 49.15
N LEU A 154 20.34 -10.27 49.55
CA LEU A 154 19.93 -9.10 48.79
C LEU A 154 20.79 -8.88 47.54
N ALA A 155 22.05 -9.33 47.55
CA ALA A 155 22.93 -9.26 46.39
C ALA A 155 22.39 -10.07 45.19
N VAL A 156 21.72 -11.19 45.45
CA VAL A 156 21.10 -12.02 44.40
C VAL A 156 19.95 -11.26 43.71
N TYR A 157 19.06 -10.63 44.49
CA TYR A 157 17.94 -9.86 43.95
C TYR A 157 18.39 -8.59 43.19
N ILE A 158 19.46 -7.94 43.65
CA ILE A 158 20.05 -6.78 42.95
C ILE A 158 20.58 -7.20 41.58
N ASN A 159 21.27 -8.35 41.51
CA ASN A 159 21.80 -8.87 40.26
C ASN A 159 20.67 -9.19 39.26
N ASP A 160 19.59 -9.83 39.70
CA ASP A 160 18.43 -10.12 38.85
C ASP A 160 17.75 -8.84 38.33
N LEU A 161 17.66 -7.81 39.16
CA LEU A 161 17.15 -6.50 38.74
C LEU A 161 18.06 -5.83 37.72
N GLN A 162 19.38 -5.88 37.88
CA GLN A 162 20.34 -5.35 36.90
C GLN A 162 20.22 -6.07 35.56
N VAL A 163 20.08 -7.39 35.57
CA VAL A 163 19.85 -8.18 34.34
C VAL A 163 18.56 -7.76 33.66
N SER A 164 17.47 -7.57 34.40
CA SER A 164 16.18 -7.11 33.87
C SER A 164 16.26 -5.69 33.26
N VAL A 165 16.94 -4.77 33.95
CA VAL A 165 17.23 -3.40 33.48
C VAL A 165 18.02 -3.43 32.18
N ASN A 166 19.09 -4.22 32.12
CA ASN A 166 19.92 -4.34 30.92
C ASN A 166 19.16 -4.91 29.73
N ASN A 167 18.32 -5.93 29.94
CA ASN A 167 17.48 -6.50 28.87
C ASN A 167 16.46 -5.47 28.32
N GLN A 168 15.91 -4.61 29.18
CA GLN A 168 15.01 -3.53 28.76
C GLN A 168 15.74 -2.42 27.99
N LEU A 169 16.96 -2.08 28.39
CA LEU A 169 17.81 -1.12 27.65
C LEU A 169 18.19 -1.67 26.27
N GLU A 170 18.51 -2.96 26.18
CA GLU A 170 18.83 -3.61 24.89
C GLU A 170 17.62 -3.63 23.96
N PHE A 171 16.43 -3.94 24.49
CA PHE A 171 15.16 -3.89 23.75
C PHE A 171 14.82 -2.48 23.23
N THR A 172 15.10 -1.44 24.03
CA THR A 172 14.80 -0.04 23.67
C THR A 172 15.87 0.66 22.83
N ASN A 173 17.10 0.13 22.76
CA ASN A 173 18.16 0.68 21.92
C ASN A 173 18.16 0.10 20.50
N GLY A 174 17.45 -1.01 20.26
CA GLY A 174 17.51 -1.74 18.99
C GLY A 174 18.92 -2.26 18.71
N PRO A 175 19.13 -3.06 17.64
CA PRO A 175 20.47 -3.49 17.29
C PRO A 175 21.31 -2.24 17.02
N VAL A 176 22.34 -2.02 17.84
CA VAL A 176 23.40 -1.06 17.55
C VAL A 176 23.94 -1.43 16.18
N VAL A 177 23.55 -0.67 15.16
CA VAL A 177 24.24 -0.66 13.88
C VAL A 177 25.67 -0.27 14.23
N LYS A 178 26.53 -1.28 14.36
CA LYS A 178 27.97 -1.10 14.42
C LYS A 178 28.32 -0.47 13.08
N ASN A 179 28.46 0.86 13.08
CA ASN A 179 29.12 1.57 12.01
C ASN A 179 30.54 0.97 11.92
N ALA A 180 30.75 0.19 10.87
CA ALA A 180 32.05 -0.25 10.38
C ALA A 180 32.27 0.44 9.03
#